data_AF-A0A1G7A6Z6-F1
#
_entry.id   AF-A0A1G7A6Z6-F1
#
_cell.length_a   1.000
_cell.length_b   1.000
_cell.length_c   1.000
_cell.angle_alpha   90.00
_cell.angle_beta   90.00
_cell.angle_gamma   90.00
#
_symmetry.space_group_name_H-M   'P 1'
#
loop_
_entity.id
_entity.type
_entity.pdbx_description
1 polymer ?
#
loop_
_entity_poly.entity_id
_entity_poly.type
_entity_poly.pdbx_seq_one_letter_code
_entity_poly.pdbx_strand_id
1 'polypeptide(L)'
;MKKLDDAEIYLLNFEQAGTPPSAATTHIGMFLAWALLKGLGASSHINFDYHRLKAREITGSEFLNRYCGSTLVDKKDLNETGAAFANWYYDRYFHDYLDTFGLSPNASLDVLAKVSDNWQNYERVATVLDTRLLEWMEATGLSASSLSDAPDSTTAKNDSTAPTFASGARVGHGRFGPGEVLTSTVEAGRERVLIKFDSGAEKWLAVGIAPLTLLHDS
;
A
#
# COMPACT_ATOMS: atom_id res chain seq x y z
N MET A 1 12.60 -11.86 0.31
CA MET A 1 11.36 -11.28 0.85
C MET A 1 11.40 -11.55 2.35
N LYS A 2 11.63 -10.51 3.15
CA LYS A 2 11.78 -10.53 4.61
C LYS A 2 10.50 -10.00 5.24
N LYS A 3 9.97 -10.71 6.24
CA LYS A 3 8.93 -10.20 7.13
C LYS A 3 9.59 -9.22 8.11
N LEU A 4 9.16 -7.96 8.10
CA LEU A 4 9.70 -6.90 8.95
C LEU A 4 8.98 -6.86 10.30
N ASP A 5 7.66 -7.05 10.30
CA ASP A 5 6.83 -7.07 11.49
C ASP A 5 5.52 -7.82 11.25
N ASP A 6 4.91 -8.28 12.33
CA ASP A 6 3.66 -9.03 12.32
C ASP A 6 2.85 -8.76 13.57
N ALA A 7 1.64 -8.26 13.39
CA ALA A 7 0.72 -7.97 14.47
C ALA A 7 0.44 -9.20 15.36
N GLU A 8 0.53 -10.42 14.80
CA GLU A 8 0.31 -11.68 15.54
C GLU A 8 1.25 -11.83 16.74
N ILE A 9 2.47 -11.28 16.68
CA ILE A 9 3.48 -11.34 17.74
C ILE A 9 2.97 -10.67 19.04
N TYR A 10 2.12 -9.65 18.90
CA TYR A 10 1.65 -8.84 20.03
C TYR A 10 0.35 -9.37 20.64
N LEU A 11 -0.45 -10.13 19.88
CA LEU A 11 -1.82 -10.50 20.25
C LEU A 11 -1.94 -11.18 21.61
N LEU A 12 -1.02 -12.10 21.93
CA LEU A 12 -1.06 -12.81 23.21
C LEU A 12 -0.90 -11.87 24.42
N ASN A 13 0.00 -10.88 24.31
CA ASN A 13 0.19 -9.88 25.37
C ASN A 13 -1.06 -9.02 25.53
N PHE A 14 -1.70 -8.68 24.41
CA PHE A 14 -2.88 -7.82 24.40
C PHE A 14 -4.10 -8.51 25.00
N GLU A 15 -4.30 -9.79 24.65
CA GLU A 15 -5.35 -10.62 25.23
C GLU A 15 -5.19 -10.75 26.75
N GLN A 16 -3.97 -11.06 27.22
CA GLN A 16 -3.68 -11.18 28.65
C GLN A 16 -3.88 -9.86 29.42
N ALA A 17 -3.60 -8.72 28.77
CA ALA A 17 -3.79 -7.39 29.34
C ALA A 17 -5.24 -6.87 29.21
N GLY A 18 -6.14 -7.58 28.51
CA GLY A 18 -7.51 -7.12 28.26
C GLY A 18 -7.57 -5.89 27.34
N THR A 19 -6.58 -5.71 26.46
CA THR A 19 -6.48 -4.57 25.54
C THR A 19 -7.00 -4.93 24.15
N PRO A 20 -7.52 -3.95 23.36
CA PRO A 20 -8.05 -4.24 22.03
C PRO A 20 -6.97 -4.76 21.06
N PRO A 21 -7.17 -5.93 20.41
CA PRO A 21 -6.21 -6.49 19.45
C PRO A 21 -5.84 -5.57 18.29
N SER A 22 -6.73 -4.63 17.92
CA SER A 22 -6.49 -3.68 16.83
C SER A 22 -5.24 -2.81 17.06
N ALA A 23 -4.88 -2.52 18.30
CA ALA A 23 -3.71 -1.70 18.60
C ALA A 23 -2.37 -2.40 18.31
N ALA A 24 -2.34 -3.72 18.09
CA ALA A 24 -1.16 -4.45 17.64
C ALA A 24 -0.68 -4.01 16.24
N THR A 25 -1.53 -3.30 15.49
CA THR A 25 -1.28 -2.89 14.11
C THR A 25 -0.92 -1.40 13.99
N THR A 26 -0.95 -0.64 15.09
CA THR A 26 -0.81 0.82 15.08
C THR A 26 0.57 1.27 14.59
N HIS A 27 1.64 0.81 15.21
CA HIS A 27 3.00 1.23 14.84
C HIS A 27 3.40 0.74 13.44
N ILE A 28 3.03 -0.49 13.08
CA ILE A 28 3.27 -1.08 11.76
C ILE A 28 2.53 -0.28 10.67
N GLY A 29 1.26 0.00 10.91
CA GLY A 29 0.40 0.75 10.00
C GLY A 29 0.91 2.17 9.78
N MET A 30 1.33 2.87 10.83
CA MET A 30 1.91 4.21 10.72
C MET A 30 3.18 4.22 9.86
N PHE A 31 4.08 3.23 10.04
CA PHE A 31 5.26 3.09 9.19
C PHE A 31 4.89 2.86 7.72
N LEU A 32 3.97 1.92 7.45
CA LEU A 32 3.53 1.62 6.09
C LEU A 32 2.89 2.84 5.43
N ALA A 33 2.01 3.55 6.13
CA ALA A 33 1.38 4.76 5.61
C ALA A 33 2.41 5.84 5.29
N TRP A 34 3.42 6.03 6.13
CA TRP A 34 4.51 6.96 5.86
C TRP A 34 5.28 6.56 4.62
N ALA A 35 5.67 5.30 4.49
CA ALA A 35 6.41 4.82 3.33
C ALA A 35 5.60 5.01 2.03
N LEU A 36 4.31 4.67 2.04
CA LEU A 36 3.42 4.85 0.88
C LEU A 36 3.29 6.33 0.48
N LEU A 37 3.13 7.23 1.45
CA LEU A 37 2.97 8.67 1.20
C LEU A 37 4.28 9.35 0.80
N LYS A 38 5.44 8.78 1.15
CA LYS A 38 6.77 9.23 0.73
C LYS A 38 7.27 8.62 -0.57
N GLY A 39 6.45 7.80 -1.24
CA GLY A 39 6.88 7.16 -2.49
C GLY A 39 7.81 5.98 -2.32
N LEU A 40 7.91 5.44 -1.11
CA LEU A 40 8.71 4.26 -0.77
C LEU A 40 7.90 2.96 -0.81
N GLY A 41 6.59 3.07 -1.01
CA GLY A 41 5.66 1.95 -1.14
C GLY A 41 5.79 1.19 -2.46
N ALA A 42 5.43 -0.09 -2.45
CA ALA A 42 5.28 -0.86 -3.68
C ALA A 42 4.12 -0.31 -4.53
N SER A 43 4.29 -0.27 -5.85
CA SER A 43 3.27 0.25 -6.79
C SER A 43 1.99 -0.57 -6.81
N SER A 44 2.03 -1.83 -6.35
CA SER A 44 0.85 -2.69 -6.15
C SER A 44 -0.20 -2.04 -5.25
N HIS A 45 0.20 -1.17 -4.33
CA HIS A 45 -0.69 -0.50 -3.39
C HIS A 45 -1.49 0.66 -3.99
N ILE A 46 -1.07 1.20 -5.14
CA ILE A 46 -1.74 2.33 -5.81
C ILE A 46 -3.17 1.98 -6.23
N ASN A 47 -3.41 0.71 -6.59
CA ASN A 47 -4.73 0.24 -7.06
C ASN A 47 -5.73 -0.08 -5.94
N PHE A 48 -5.30 0.02 -4.68
CA PHE A 48 -6.16 -0.16 -3.50
C PHE A 48 -6.65 1.19 -2.98
N ASP A 49 -6.99 1.28 -1.69
CA ASP A 49 -7.45 2.51 -1.04
C ASP A 49 -6.32 3.54 -0.81
N TYR A 50 -5.24 3.53 -1.60
CA TYR A 50 -4.13 4.49 -1.49
C TYR A 50 -4.62 5.95 -1.58
N HIS A 51 -5.58 6.24 -2.47
CA HIS A 51 -6.17 7.58 -2.55
C HIS A 51 -6.89 8.00 -1.25
N ARG A 52 -7.57 7.06 -0.59
CA ARG A 52 -8.24 7.30 0.70
C ARG A 52 -7.23 7.48 1.82
N LEU A 53 -6.12 6.72 1.79
CA LEU A 53 -4.99 6.91 2.70
C LEU A 53 -4.33 8.29 2.50
N LYS A 54 -4.09 8.69 1.24
CA LYS A 54 -3.56 10.03 0.87
C LYS A 54 -4.50 11.16 1.30
N ALA A 55 -5.82 10.94 1.18
CA ALA A 55 -6.87 11.86 1.65
C ALA A 55 -7.11 11.80 3.17
N ARG A 56 -6.39 10.95 3.90
CA ARG A 56 -6.52 10.76 5.35
C ARG A 56 -7.88 10.23 5.83
N GLU A 57 -8.61 9.54 4.96
CA GLU A 57 -9.92 8.96 5.27
C GLU A 57 -9.83 7.60 5.96
N ILE A 58 -8.72 6.87 5.77
CA ILE A 58 -8.42 5.61 6.45
C ILE A 58 -7.04 5.73 7.10
N THR A 59 -6.78 4.99 8.17
CA THR A 59 -5.46 4.99 8.80
C THR A 59 -4.51 3.99 8.14
N GLY A 60 -3.22 4.08 8.48
CA GLY A 60 -2.24 3.10 8.05
C GLY A 60 -2.53 1.69 8.58
N SER A 61 -3.03 1.57 9.80
CA SER A 61 -3.40 0.26 10.37
C SER A 61 -4.60 -0.34 9.69
N GLU A 62 -5.60 0.48 9.35
CA GLU A 62 -6.73 0.04 8.54
C GLU A 62 -6.26 -0.47 7.16
N PHE A 63 -5.35 0.26 6.51
CA PHE A 63 -4.76 -0.16 5.24
C PHE A 63 -3.98 -1.49 5.37
N LEU A 64 -3.12 -1.60 6.39
CA LEU A 64 -2.32 -2.80 6.67
C LEU A 64 -3.21 -4.03 6.88
N ASN A 65 -4.27 -3.90 7.68
CA ASN A 65 -5.19 -4.99 7.97
C ASN A 65 -5.94 -5.44 6.71
N ARG A 66 -6.38 -4.50 5.87
CA ARG A 66 -7.15 -4.80 4.65
C ARG A 66 -6.30 -5.43 3.54
N TYR A 67 -5.08 -4.96 3.34
CA TYR A 67 -4.31 -5.28 2.13
C TYR A 67 -3.02 -6.07 2.38
N CYS A 68 -2.50 -6.04 3.61
CA CYS A 68 -1.24 -6.69 3.96
C CYS A 68 -1.39 -7.88 4.93
N GLY A 69 -2.60 -8.13 5.43
CA GLY A 69 -2.85 -9.20 6.40
C GLY A 69 -2.14 -8.93 7.73
N SER A 70 -2.14 -7.67 8.17
CA SER A 70 -1.56 -7.24 9.46
C SER A 70 -0.05 -7.48 9.60
N THR A 71 0.63 -7.79 8.50
CA THR A 71 2.06 -8.08 8.41
C THR A 71 2.72 -7.09 7.46
N LEU A 72 3.89 -6.57 7.81
CA LEU A 72 4.73 -5.79 6.90
C LEU A 72 5.84 -6.66 6.30
N VAL A 73 5.92 -6.69 4.98
CA VAL A 73 6.89 -7.50 4.23
C VAL A 73 7.63 -6.62 3.22
N ASP A 74 8.96 -6.62 3.28
CA ASP A 74 9.82 -5.67 2.55
C ASP A 74 9.49 -5.49 1.06
N LYS A 75 9.91 -6.40 0.18
CA LYS A 75 9.76 -6.32 -1.28
C LYS A 75 8.33 -6.57 -1.78
N LYS A 76 7.39 -6.83 -0.86
CA LYS A 76 5.96 -6.98 -1.18
C LYS A 76 5.24 -5.66 -1.00
N ASP A 77 5.54 -4.96 0.08
CA ASP A 77 4.82 -3.74 0.48
C ASP A 77 5.60 -2.45 0.17
N LEU A 78 6.90 -2.55 -0.07
CA LEU A 78 7.80 -1.45 -0.36
C LEU A 78 8.47 -1.63 -1.73
N ASN A 79 8.83 -0.51 -2.36
CA ASN A 79 9.70 -0.54 -3.53
C ASN A 79 11.15 -0.83 -3.14
N GLU A 80 12.07 -0.84 -4.10
CA GLU A 80 13.47 -1.18 -3.82
C GLU A 80 14.13 -0.26 -2.79
N THR A 81 13.96 1.07 -2.95
CA THR A 81 14.49 2.07 -2.03
C THR A 81 13.85 1.97 -0.64
N GLY A 82 12.52 1.82 -0.59
CA GLY A 82 11.79 1.66 0.66
C GLY A 82 12.17 0.38 1.41
N ALA A 83 12.33 -0.73 0.68
CA ALA A 83 12.80 -1.99 1.25
C ALA A 83 14.24 -1.86 1.78
N ALA A 84 15.12 -1.15 1.06
CA ALA A 84 16.50 -0.92 1.53
C ALA A 84 16.53 -0.08 2.82
N PHE A 85 15.78 1.02 2.87
CA PHE A 85 15.62 1.85 4.06
C PHE A 85 15.04 1.05 5.23
N ALA A 86 13.94 0.32 5.01
CA ALA A 86 13.30 -0.46 6.05
C ALA A 86 14.21 -1.58 6.58
N ASN A 87 14.98 -2.25 5.73
CA ASN A 87 15.95 -3.25 6.18
C ASN A 87 17.11 -2.63 7.00
N TRP A 88 17.45 -1.35 6.77
CA TRP A 88 18.45 -0.63 7.56
C TRP A 88 17.89 -0.12 8.90
N TYR A 89 16.62 0.28 8.96
CA TYR A 89 16.06 1.05 10.08
C TYR A 89 15.01 0.32 10.93
N TYR A 90 14.20 -0.57 10.36
CA TYR A 90 12.96 -1.03 10.99
C TYR A 90 13.16 -1.70 12.36
N ASP A 91 14.26 -2.42 12.56
CA ASP A 91 14.56 -3.04 13.87
C ASP A 91 14.78 -1.98 14.99
N ARG A 92 15.17 -0.75 14.64
CA ARG A 92 15.31 0.39 15.56
C ARG A 92 14.03 1.22 15.69
N TYR A 93 13.15 1.16 14.69
CA TYR A 93 11.90 1.92 14.63
C TYR A 93 11.04 1.72 15.87
N PHE A 94 10.99 0.49 16.42
CA PHE A 94 10.20 0.20 17.61
C PHE A 94 10.58 1.07 18.81
N HIS A 95 11.88 1.25 19.07
CA HIS A 95 12.35 2.09 20.18
C HIS A 95 12.02 3.56 19.94
N ASP A 96 12.29 4.07 18.73
CA ASP A 96 11.98 5.45 18.37
C ASP A 96 10.46 5.73 18.45
N TYR A 97 9.62 4.74 18.12
CA TYR A 97 8.18 4.82 18.29
C TYR A 97 7.79 4.92 19.78
N LEU A 98 8.35 4.08 20.65
CA LEU A 98 8.08 4.16 22.09
C LEU A 98 8.52 5.51 22.68
N ASP A 99 9.72 5.97 22.33
CA ASP A 99 10.27 7.25 22.78
C ASP A 99 9.40 8.44 22.32
N THR A 100 8.89 8.40 21.08
CA THR A 100 7.97 9.41 20.53
C THR A 100 6.75 9.62 21.41
N PHE A 101 6.28 8.57 22.10
CA PHE A 101 5.11 8.60 22.98
C PHE A 101 5.45 8.51 24.47
N GLY A 102 6.72 8.59 24.85
CA GLY A 102 7.17 8.52 26.25
C GLY A 102 6.86 7.17 26.91
N LEU A 103 6.85 6.10 26.12
CA LEU A 103 6.59 4.74 26.59
C LEU A 103 7.89 4.06 26.98
N SER A 104 7.87 3.29 28.06
CA SER A 104 9.07 2.59 28.52
C SER A 104 9.40 1.41 27.60
N PRO A 105 10.66 1.26 27.13
CA PRO A 105 11.08 0.09 26.35
C PRO A 105 11.07 -1.21 27.17
N ASN A 106 11.03 -1.11 28.50
CA ASN A 106 10.93 -2.25 29.41
C ASN A 106 9.49 -2.55 29.82
N ALA A 107 8.50 -1.83 29.28
CA ALA A 107 7.09 -2.15 29.52
C ALA A 107 6.67 -3.41 28.76
N SER A 108 5.59 -4.04 29.22
CA SER A 108 4.92 -5.08 28.44
C SER A 108 4.39 -4.52 27.12
N LEU A 109 4.31 -5.37 26.10
CA LEU A 109 3.98 -4.96 24.72
C LEU A 109 2.56 -4.38 24.58
N ASP A 110 1.65 -4.64 25.53
CA ASP A 110 0.33 -4.01 25.58
C ASP A 110 0.39 -2.49 25.77
N VAL A 111 1.55 -1.94 26.16
CA VAL A 111 1.80 -0.49 26.21
C VAL A 111 1.51 0.20 24.87
N LEU A 112 1.64 -0.52 23.75
CA LEU A 112 1.30 -0.04 22.42
C LEU A 112 -0.18 0.40 22.30
N ALA A 113 -1.09 -0.23 23.07
CA ALA A 113 -2.50 0.15 23.11
C ALA A 113 -2.77 1.53 23.71
N LYS A 114 -1.76 2.16 24.33
CA LYS A 114 -1.86 3.56 24.80
C LYS A 114 -1.78 4.58 23.66
N VAL A 115 -1.29 4.17 22.49
CA VAL A 115 -1.21 5.05 21.32
C VAL A 115 -2.43 4.85 20.46
N SER A 116 -3.25 5.90 20.32
CA SER A 116 -4.40 5.85 19.43
C SER A 116 -3.97 5.86 17.96
N ASP A 117 -4.62 5.04 17.13
CA ASP A 117 -4.46 5.03 15.68
C ASP A 117 -5.18 6.22 15.04
N ASN A 118 -4.46 7.33 14.90
CA ASN A 118 -4.98 8.55 14.30
C ASN A 118 -3.86 9.35 13.59
N TRP A 119 -4.29 10.30 12.76
CA TRP A 119 -3.37 11.12 11.97
C TRP A 119 -2.48 12.03 12.81
N GLN A 120 -2.91 12.48 14.00
CA GLN A 120 -2.08 13.31 14.87
C GLN A 120 -0.85 12.54 15.39
N ASN A 121 -1.04 11.29 15.80
CA ASN A 121 0.04 10.42 16.23
C ASN A 121 0.91 9.96 15.05
N TYR A 122 0.30 9.73 13.89
CA TYR A 122 1.03 9.48 12.65
C TYR A 122 2.02 10.62 12.34
N GLU A 123 1.64 11.90 12.44
CA GLU A 123 2.54 13.02 12.12
C GLU A 123 3.79 13.06 13.01
N ARG A 124 3.63 12.69 14.30
CA ARG A 124 4.74 12.60 15.25
C ARG A 124 5.73 11.53 14.83
N VAL A 125 5.21 10.36 14.44
CA VAL A 125 6.02 9.25 13.93
C VAL A 125 6.66 9.60 12.59
N ALA A 126 5.92 10.20 11.67
CA ALA A 126 6.40 10.62 10.35
C ALA A 126 7.57 11.60 10.44
N THR A 127 7.57 12.50 11.42
CA THR A 127 8.68 13.44 11.67
C THR A 127 9.98 12.70 12.02
N VAL A 128 9.89 11.65 12.85
CA VAL A 128 11.04 10.81 13.19
C VAL A 128 11.50 10.02 11.98
N LEU A 129 10.57 9.41 11.24
CA LEU A 129 10.88 8.64 10.03
C LEU A 129 11.54 9.50 8.95
N ASP A 130 11.09 10.74 8.74
CA ASP A 130 11.71 11.69 7.82
C ASP A 130 13.15 12.00 8.19
N THR A 131 13.43 12.21 9.48
CA THR A 131 14.79 12.44 9.99
C THR A 131 15.68 11.23 9.72
N ARG A 132 15.17 10.02 10.00
CA ARG A 132 15.91 8.77 9.82
C ARG A 132 16.15 8.40 8.36
N LEU A 133 15.22 8.77 7.48
CA LEU A 133 15.38 8.63 6.04
C LEU A 133 16.52 9.52 5.53
N LEU A 134 16.59 10.78 5.99
CA LEU A 134 17.69 11.69 5.64
C LEU A 134 19.05 11.16 6.13
N GLU A 135 19.13 10.70 7.39
CA GLU A 135 20.35 10.08 7.93
C GLU A 135 20.82 8.88 7.09
N TRP A 136 19.88 8.03 6.67
CA TRP A 136 20.19 6.88 5.83
C TRP A 136 20.67 7.29 4.43
N MET A 137 20.03 8.29 3.83
CA MET A 137 20.41 8.81 2.52
C MET A 137 21.81 9.42 2.54
N GLU A 138 22.13 10.21 3.56
CA GLU A 138 23.48 10.74 3.77
C GLU A 138 24.52 9.63 3.94
N ALA A 139 24.22 8.61 4.75
CA ALA A 139 25.11 7.48 4.98
C ALA A 139 25.36 6.61 3.73
N THR A 140 24.43 6.62 2.77
CA THR A 140 24.49 5.80 1.55
C THR A 140 24.88 6.61 0.30
N GLY A 141 25.02 7.93 0.42
CA GLY A 141 25.27 8.83 -0.71
C GLY A 141 24.07 8.95 -1.68
N LEU A 142 22.87 8.53 -1.25
CA LEU A 142 21.63 8.74 -1.99
C LEU A 142 21.22 10.21 -1.87
N SER A 143 20.80 10.82 -2.98
CA SER A 143 20.24 12.18 -2.97
C SER A 143 18.71 12.14 -3.03
N ALA A 144 18.06 13.26 -2.68
CA ALA A 144 16.61 13.39 -2.77
C ALA A 144 16.06 13.14 -4.19
N SER A 145 16.86 13.36 -5.23
CA SER A 145 16.46 13.02 -6.61
C SER A 145 16.44 11.50 -6.90
N SER A 146 16.99 10.69 -6.00
CA SER A 146 16.98 9.21 -6.06
C SER A 146 15.80 8.60 -5.32
N LEU A 147 15.13 9.36 -4.46
CA LEU A 147 13.78 9.01 -4.05
C LEU A 147 12.93 9.23 -5.29
N SER A 148 12.47 8.15 -5.93
CA SER A 148 11.43 8.29 -6.93
C SER A 148 10.34 9.17 -6.32
N ASP A 149 9.86 10.16 -7.06
CA ASP A 149 8.65 10.87 -6.66
C ASP A 149 7.66 9.82 -6.14
N ALA A 150 6.97 10.12 -5.04
CA ALA A 150 5.75 9.40 -4.74
C ALA A 150 4.98 9.21 -6.04
N PRO A 151 4.19 8.14 -6.21
CA PRO A 151 3.30 8.04 -7.35
C PRO A 151 2.29 9.20 -7.26
N ASP A 152 2.76 10.38 -7.61
CA ASP A 152 2.00 11.51 -8.04
C ASP A 152 1.56 11.11 -9.43
N SER A 153 0.30 11.40 -9.66
CA SER A 153 -0.41 11.17 -10.89
C SER A 153 0.15 12.04 -12.01
N THR A 154 1.40 11.79 -12.42
CA THR A 154 2.05 12.35 -13.60
C THR A 154 2.40 11.23 -14.57
N THR A 155 1.50 10.27 -14.75
CA THR A 155 0.96 10.15 -16.10
C THR A 155 -0.12 11.21 -16.19
N ALA A 156 0.17 12.27 -16.96
CA ALA A 156 -0.88 13.14 -17.46
C ALA A 156 -2.03 12.23 -17.89
N LYS A 157 -3.21 12.43 -17.29
CA LYS A 157 -4.45 12.02 -17.93
C LYS A 157 -4.36 12.61 -19.34
N ASN A 158 -4.12 11.76 -20.32
CA ASN A 158 -4.77 11.98 -21.58
C ASN A 158 -6.25 11.97 -21.20
N ASP A 159 -6.87 13.15 -21.18
CA ASP A 159 -8.31 13.32 -21.33
C ASP A 159 -8.72 12.84 -22.74
N SER A 160 -8.28 11.65 -23.11
CA SER A 160 -8.92 10.88 -24.14
C SER A 160 -10.16 10.31 -23.47
N THR A 161 -11.30 10.92 -23.76
CA THR A 161 -12.64 10.32 -23.59
C THR A 161 -12.82 9.02 -24.40
N ALA A 162 -11.75 8.51 -25.01
CA ALA A 162 -11.74 7.27 -25.76
C ALA A 162 -11.49 6.10 -24.80
N PRO A 163 -12.30 5.03 -24.87
CA PRO A 163 -12.13 3.87 -24.01
C PRO A 163 -10.77 3.19 -24.22
N THR A 164 -10.20 2.65 -23.15
CA THR A 164 -8.90 1.95 -23.17
C THR A 164 -8.91 0.76 -24.13
N PHE A 165 -10.06 0.12 -24.27
CA PHE A 165 -10.31 -0.89 -25.30
C PHE A 165 -11.47 -0.45 -26.18
N ALA A 166 -11.22 -0.35 -27.49
CA ALA A 166 -12.27 -0.06 -28.46
C ALA A 166 -13.28 -1.23 -28.55
N SER A 167 -14.54 -0.91 -28.84
CA SER A 167 -15.52 -1.93 -29.23
C SER A 167 -15.00 -2.71 -30.43
N GLY A 168 -15.11 -4.04 -30.40
CA GLY A 168 -14.56 -4.96 -31.40
C GLY A 168 -13.11 -5.37 -31.16
N ALA A 169 -12.42 -4.80 -30.16
CA ALA A 169 -11.06 -5.21 -29.83
C ALA A 169 -11.03 -6.65 -29.29
N ARG A 170 -10.06 -7.45 -29.78
CA ARG A 170 -9.77 -8.78 -29.23
C ARG A 170 -8.89 -8.64 -28.00
N VAL A 171 -9.29 -9.30 -26.92
CA VAL A 171 -8.59 -9.27 -25.63
C VAL A 171 -8.47 -10.66 -25.04
N GLY A 172 -7.35 -10.94 -24.36
CA GLY A 172 -7.09 -12.17 -23.64
C GLY A 172 -7.24 -11.97 -22.13
N HIS A 173 -7.85 -12.94 -21.45
CA HIS A 173 -7.91 -12.98 -19.98
C HIS A 173 -7.39 -14.32 -19.46
N GLY A 174 -6.47 -14.29 -18.49
CA GLY A 174 -5.77 -15.50 -18.01
C GLY A 174 -6.69 -16.64 -17.50
N ARG A 175 -7.90 -16.31 -17.03
CA ARG A 175 -8.90 -17.30 -16.59
C ARG A 175 -9.98 -17.63 -17.63
N PHE A 176 -10.35 -16.68 -18.48
CA PHE A 176 -11.54 -16.81 -19.34
C PHE A 176 -11.18 -16.99 -20.81
N GLY A 177 -9.88 -16.98 -21.12
CA GLY A 177 -9.38 -17.09 -22.48
C GLY A 177 -9.58 -15.80 -23.27
N PRO A 178 -9.50 -15.89 -24.61
CA PRO A 178 -9.73 -14.77 -25.50
C PRO A 178 -11.22 -14.40 -25.60
N GLY A 179 -11.49 -13.15 -25.90
CA GLY A 179 -12.82 -12.59 -26.08
C GLY A 179 -12.80 -11.27 -26.84
N GLU A 180 -13.99 -10.79 -27.20
CA GLU A 180 -14.20 -9.53 -27.89
C GLU A 180 -14.86 -8.51 -26.97
N VAL A 181 -14.36 -7.28 -26.98
CA VAL A 181 -14.97 -6.15 -26.26
C VAL A 181 -16.23 -5.71 -27.00
N LEU A 182 -17.38 -5.83 -26.34
CA LEU A 182 -18.67 -5.41 -26.90
C LEU A 182 -18.97 -3.93 -26.65
N THR A 183 -18.66 -3.45 -25.45
CA THR A 183 -18.92 -2.06 -25.05
C THR A 183 -18.11 -1.70 -23.80
N SER A 184 -18.03 -0.41 -23.49
CA SER A 184 -17.40 0.12 -22.29
C SER A 184 -18.31 1.12 -21.57
N THR A 185 -18.13 1.24 -20.26
CA THR A 185 -18.81 2.24 -19.42
C THR A 185 -17.84 2.76 -18.37
N VAL A 186 -18.09 3.98 -17.88
CA VAL A 186 -17.37 4.54 -16.74
C VAL A 186 -18.35 4.62 -15.57
N GLU A 187 -18.14 3.75 -14.58
CA GLU A 187 -18.94 3.73 -13.34
C GLU A 187 -18.05 4.11 -12.16
N ALA A 188 -18.50 5.09 -11.37
CA ALA A 188 -17.76 5.60 -10.21
C ALA A 188 -16.30 6.00 -10.53
N GLY A 189 -16.09 6.61 -11.72
CA GLY A 189 -14.76 7.03 -12.18
C GLY A 189 -13.85 5.91 -12.68
N ARG A 190 -14.38 4.68 -12.85
CA ARG A 190 -13.61 3.53 -13.33
C ARG A 190 -14.19 2.98 -14.62
N GLU A 191 -13.32 2.78 -15.61
CA GLU A 191 -13.70 2.12 -16.85
C GLU A 191 -13.94 0.62 -16.63
N ARG A 192 -15.07 0.13 -17.15
CA ARG A 192 -15.40 -1.28 -17.25
C ARG A 192 -15.70 -1.62 -18.70
N VAL A 193 -15.29 -2.80 -19.13
CA VAL A 193 -15.56 -3.33 -20.47
C VAL A 193 -16.41 -4.59 -20.36
N LEU A 194 -17.44 -4.70 -21.20
CA LEU A 194 -18.19 -5.93 -21.38
C LEU A 194 -17.47 -6.76 -22.44
N ILE A 195 -17.02 -7.94 -22.06
CA ILE A 195 -16.31 -8.86 -22.96
C ILE A 195 -17.14 -10.11 -23.16
N LYS A 196 -17.32 -10.50 -24.42
CA LYS A 196 -17.83 -11.80 -24.81
C LYS A 196 -16.66 -12.73 -25.11
N PHE A 197 -16.44 -13.70 -24.23
CA PHE A 197 -15.38 -14.69 -24.38
C PHE A 197 -15.76 -15.74 -25.42
N ASP A 198 -14.75 -16.34 -26.06
CA ASP A 198 -14.94 -17.39 -27.07
C ASP A 198 -15.61 -18.64 -26.48
N SER A 199 -15.55 -18.80 -25.16
CA SER A 199 -16.30 -19.79 -24.39
C SER A 199 -17.82 -19.55 -24.35
N GLY A 200 -18.29 -18.40 -24.85
CA GLY A 200 -19.69 -17.97 -24.85
C GLY A 200 -20.11 -17.17 -23.62
N ALA A 201 -19.23 -16.99 -22.62
CA ALA A 201 -19.52 -16.21 -21.43
C ALA A 201 -19.37 -14.70 -21.68
N GLU A 202 -20.30 -13.90 -21.15
CA GLU A 202 -20.19 -12.43 -21.15
C GLU A 202 -19.89 -11.92 -19.74
N LYS A 203 -18.90 -11.04 -19.60
CA LYS A 203 -18.53 -10.46 -18.29
C LYS A 203 -18.12 -9.00 -18.38
N TRP A 204 -18.58 -8.23 -17.40
CA TRP A 204 -18.04 -6.91 -17.10
C TRP A 204 -16.73 -7.05 -16.32
N LEU A 205 -15.66 -6.48 -16.87
CA LEU A 205 -14.34 -6.47 -16.26
C LEU A 205 -13.84 -5.04 -16.09
N ALA A 206 -13.32 -4.74 -14.91
CA ALA A 206 -12.75 -3.43 -14.61
C ALA A 206 -11.35 -3.32 -15.24
N VAL A 207 -11.17 -2.31 -16.07
CA VAL A 207 -9.88 -1.99 -16.69
C VAL A 207 -8.88 -1.62 -15.58
N GLY A 208 -7.66 -2.17 -15.64
CA GLY A 208 -6.60 -1.97 -14.64
C GLY A 208 -6.65 -2.89 -13.41
N ILE A 209 -7.72 -3.68 -13.21
CA ILE A 209 -7.73 -4.80 -12.22
C ILE A 209 -7.69 -6.13 -12.94
N ALA A 210 -8.57 -6.32 -13.91
CA ALA A 210 -8.63 -7.56 -14.65
C ALA A 210 -7.37 -7.66 -15.54
N PRO A 211 -6.65 -8.79 -15.53
CA PRO A 211 -5.47 -8.99 -16.36
C PRO A 211 -5.90 -9.20 -17.83
N LEU A 212 -6.20 -8.09 -18.49
CA LEU A 212 -6.61 -8.04 -19.90
C LEU A 212 -5.40 -7.68 -20.77
N THR A 213 -5.15 -8.48 -21.79
CA THR A 213 -4.10 -8.22 -22.79
C THR A 213 -4.74 -8.00 -24.14
N LEU A 214 -4.39 -6.93 -24.84
CA LEU A 214 -4.85 -6.72 -26.21
C LEU A 214 -4.25 -7.82 -27.11
N LEU A 215 -5.10 -8.47 -27.89
CA LEU A 215 -4.67 -9.44 -28.89
C LEU A 215 -4.71 -8.72 -30.24
N HIS A 216 -3.58 -8.68 -30.93
CA HIS A 216 -3.53 -8.22 -32.30
C HIS A 216 -3.85 -9.40 -33.22
N ASP A 217 -4.73 -9.17 -34.19
CA ASP A 217 -4.90 -10.11 -35.30
C ASP A 217 -3.59 -10.09 -36.11
N SER A 218 -2.99 -11.27 -36.29
CA SER A 218 -1.83 -11.49 -37.17
C SER A 218 -2.18 -11.27 -38.64
#